data_AF-A0A562IMQ7-F1
#
_entry.id   AF-A0A562IMQ7-F1
#
_cell.length_a   1.000
_cell.length_b   1.000
_cell.length_c   1.000
_cell.angle_alpha   90.00
_cell.angle_beta   90.00
_cell.angle_gamma   90.00
#
_symmetry.space_group_name_H-M   'P 1'
#
loop_
_entity.id
_entity.type
_entity.pdbx_description
1 polymer ?
#
loop_
_entity_poly.entity_id
_entity_poly.type
_entity_poly.pdbx_seq_one_letter_code
_entity_poly.pdbx_strand_id
1 'polypeptide(L)'
;MVVALALVLLAGVLGVVVLTSGGEDARTADPAGATTDASPPVDDGPQPGDTELIDGVTYTLQVRQRDTSCADHAYGSVASFFAQNECTGLARSLWSAEAEGGTAVVSVAEVTMPAESLAEALRALADTDGSGNVSDLLREGVGYPGAPARLQGAQYASSQRGEEVTIVESAWAGQAGSGAVLDVLASSALALPASGG
;
A
#
# COMPACT_ATOMS: atom_id res chain seq x y z
N MET A 1 -44.57 -27.38 6.79
CA MET A 1 -45.93 -27.50 6.20
C MET A 1 -46.52 -26.09 6.22
N VAL A 2 -46.76 -25.43 5.10
CA VAL A 2 -47.90 -25.68 4.20
C VAL A 2 -47.50 -25.46 2.73
N VAL A 3 -47.92 -26.39 1.89
CA VAL A 3 -47.85 -26.41 0.42
C VAL A 3 -49.09 -25.71 -0.15
N ALA A 4 -48.98 -24.94 -1.24
CA ALA A 4 -50.09 -24.72 -2.16
C ALA A 4 -49.64 -24.29 -3.58
N LEU A 5 -49.74 -25.26 -4.51
CA LEU A 5 -50.11 -25.16 -5.94
C LEU A 5 -51.21 -24.11 -6.21
N ALA A 6 -51.50 -23.58 -7.40
CA ALA A 6 -51.07 -23.70 -8.79
C ALA A 6 -51.85 -22.61 -9.60
N LEU A 7 -51.46 -22.29 -10.83
CA LEU A 7 -52.35 -22.34 -12.02
C LEU A 7 -51.64 -21.87 -13.30
N VAL A 8 -51.82 -22.66 -14.34
CA VAL A 8 -51.33 -22.54 -15.72
C VAL A 8 -52.34 -21.75 -16.55
N LEU A 9 -51.88 -20.91 -17.48
CA LEU A 9 -52.63 -20.55 -18.69
C LEU A 9 -51.72 -20.56 -19.92
N LEU A 10 -52.09 -21.40 -20.89
CA LEU A 10 -51.51 -21.51 -22.22
C LEU A 10 -52.00 -20.40 -23.15
N ALA A 11 -51.16 -19.98 -24.09
CA ALA A 11 -51.59 -19.59 -25.43
C ALA A 11 -50.47 -19.91 -26.42
N GLY A 12 -50.72 -20.86 -27.32
CA GLY A 12 -49.79 -21.26 -28.36
C GLY A 12 -49.87 -20.36 -29.59
N VAL A 13 -48.84 -20.42 -30.42
CA VAL A 13 -48.97 -20.18 -31.86
C VAL A 13 -48.17 -21.24 -32.61
N LEU A 14 -48.91 -21.86 -33.51
CA LEU A 14 -48.56 -22.89 -34.47
C LEU A 14 -47.75 -22.29 -35.62
N GLY A 15 -46.64 -22.92 -36.02
CA GLY A 15 -45.80 -22.47 -37.12
C GLY A 15 -45.08 -23.62 -37.83
N VAL A 16 -45.85 -24.30 -38.68
CA VAL A 16 -45.52 -25.15 -39.84
C VAL A 16 -44.05 -25.56 -40.10
N VAL A 17 -43.89 -26.88 -40.21
CA VAL A 17 -42.74 -27.64 -40.72
C VAL A 17 -42.59 -27.49 -42.24
N VAL A 18 -41.37 -27.23 -42.73
CA VAL A 18 -40.94 -27.61 -44.08
C VAL A 18 -39.56 -28.28 -44.01
N LEU A 19 -39.49 -29.48 -44.57
CA LEU A 19 -38.34 -30.37 -44.63
C LEU A 19 -37.32 -29.91 -45.69
N THR A 20 -36.02 -29.94 -45.36
CA THR A 20 -34.99 -30.42 -46.29
C THR A 20 -33.91 -31.18 -45.50
N SER A 21 -33.46 -32.26 -46.10
CA SER A 21 -32.65 -33.34 -45.54
C SER A 21 -31.18 -33.21 -45.94
N GLY A 22 -30.29 -33.51 -44.98
CA GLY A 22 -29.06 -34.29 -45.22
C GLY A 22 -27.77 -33.52 -45.49
N GLY A 23 -26.83 -33.65 -44.55
CA GLY A 23 -25.42 -33.27 -44.72
C GLY A 23 -24.68 -33.20 -43.38
N GLU A 24 -24.04 -34.30 -43.01
CA GLU A 24 -23.29 -34.52 -41.76
C GLU A 24 -22.00 -33.69 -41.61
N ASP A 25 -21.51 -33.64 -40.37
CA ASP A 25 -20.18 -33.24 -39.87
C ASP A 25 -19.84 -31.74 -39.72
N ALA A 26 -20.02 -31.22 -38.51
CA ALA A 26 -18.90 -30.62 -37.76
C ALA A 26 -19.30 -30.36 -36.29
N ARG A 27 -18.47 -30.88 -35.39
CA ARG A 27 -18.49 -30.66 -33.93
C ARG A 27 -18.65 -29.17 -33.62
N THR A 28 -19.69 -28.82 -32.87
CA THR A 28 -19.69 -27.60 -32.05
C THR A 28 -20.06 -28.05 -30.65
N ALA A 29 -19.03 -28.21 -29.82
CA ALA A 29 -19.21 -28.26 -28.38
C ALA A 29 -19.65 -26.85 -27.96
N ASP A 30 -20.90 -26.71 -27.56
CA ASP A 30 -21.35 -25.52 -26.85
C ASP A 30 -20.57 -25.41 -25.53
N PRO A 31 -20.00 -24.24 -25.22
CA PRO A 31 -19.13 -24.09 -24.07
C PRO A 31 -19.99 -24.15 -22.80
N ALA A 32 -19.61 -25.05 -21.90
CA ALA A 32 -19.99 -24.95 -20.51
C ALA A 32 -19.65 -23.52 -20.05
N GLY A 33 -20.68 -22.79 -19.60
CA GLY A 33 -20.53 -21.46 -19.04
C GLY A 33 -19.50 -21.53 -17.92
N ALA A 34 -18.33 -20.96 -18.17
CA ALA A 34 -17.34 -20.69 -17.15
C ALA A 34 -17.92 -19.59 -16.25
N THR A 35 -18.50 -19.99 -15.12
CA THR A 35 -18.65 -19.10 -13.99
C THR A 35 -17.24 -18.79 -13.51
N THR A 36 -16.69 -17.66 -13.96
CA THR A 36 -15.51 -17.07 -13.34
C THR A 36 -15.93 -16.68 -11.93
N ASP A 37 -15.47 -17.45 -10.97
CA ASP A 37 -15.54 -17.12 -9.55
C ASP A 37 -14.62 -15.91 -9.33
N ALA A 38 -15.16 -14.71 -9.51
CA ALA A 38 -14.44 -13.47 -9.26
C ALA A 38 -14.41 -13.28 -7.74
N SER A 39 -13.33 -13.74 -7.11
CA SER A 39 -12.99 -13.28 -5.76
C SER A 39 -12.91 -11.75 -5.78
N PRO A 40 -13.41 -11.05 -4.73
CA PRO A 40 -13.28 -9.61 -4.64
C PRO A 40 -11.80 -9.22 -4.77
N PRO A 41 -11.48 -8.06 -5.38
CA PRO A 41 -10.11 -7.59 -5.43
C PRO A 41 -9.57 -7.48 -4.00
N VAL A 42 -8.41 -8.08 -3.77
CA VAL A 42 -7.64 -7.84 -2.55
C VAL A 42 -7.21 -6.38 -2.60
N ASP A 43 -7.40 -5.63 -1.52
CA ASP A 43 -6.96 -4.25 -1.44
C ASP A 43 -5.43 -4.24 -1.35
N ASP A 44 -4.76 -3.99 -2.48
CA ASP A 44 -3.30 -3.96 -2.58
C ASP A 44 -2.68 -2.70 -1.92
N GLY A 45 -3.51 -1.81 -1.37
CA GLY A 45 -3.14 -0.49 -0.83
C GLY A 45 -2.99 0.58 -1.92
N PRO A 46 -2.54 1.80 -1.56
CA PRO A 46 -2.38 2.91 -2.50
C PRO A 46 -1.32 2.60 -3.56
N GLN A 47 -1.52 3.14 -4.76
CA GLN A 47 -0.65 2.99 -5.92
C GLN A 47 0.06 4.30 -6.27
N PRO A 48 1.26 4.27 -6.89
CA PRO A 48 1.91 5.48 -7.38
C PRO A 48 0.99 6.33 -8.27
N GLY A 49 0.87 7.61 -7.95
CA GLY A 49 -0.08 8.55 -8.54
C GLY A 49 -1.32 8.83 -7.69
N ASP A 50 -1.63 7.98 -6.72
CA ASP A 50 -2.72 8.23 -5.77
C ASP A 50 -2.39 9.41 -4.86
N THR A 51 -3.44 10.15 -4.47
CA THR A 51 -3.30 11.37 -3.69
C THR A 51 -4.14 11.33 -2.42
N GLU A 52 -3.58 11.82 -1.33
CA GLU A 52 -4.25 11.96 -0.04
C GLU A 52 -4.21 13.41 0.43
N LEU A 53 -5.35 13.93 0.89
CA LEU A 53 -5.46 15.28 1.44
C LEU A 53 -5.56 15.21 2.96
N ILE A 54 -4.49 15.59 3.65
CA ILE A 54 -4.41 15.55 5.11
C ILE A 54 -4.06 16.97 5.59
N ASP A 55 -4.91 17.53 6.45
CA ASP A 55 -4.72 18.88 7.04
C ASP A 55 -4.42 19.99 6.01
N GLY A 56 -5.00 19.88 4.81
CA GLY A 56 -4.82 20.84 3.72
C GLY A 56 -3.55 20.65 2.88
N VAL A 57 -2.74 19.63 3.17
CA VAL A 57 -1.58 19.22 2.39
C VAL A 57 -1.96 18.04 1.49
N THR A 58 -1.64 18.15 0.21
CA THR A 58 -1.78 17.03 -0.74
C THR A 58 -0.50 16.22 -0.77
N TYR A 59 -0.61 14.95 -0.39
CA TYR A 59 0.43 13.94 -0.52
C TYR A 59 0.15 13.16 -1.80
N THR A 60 1.17 12.96 -2.63
CA THR A 60 1.07 12.08 -3.81
C THR A 60 2.04 10.92 -3.64
N LEU A 61 1.55 9.69 -3.75
CA LEU A 61 2.41 8.52 -3.67
C LEU A 61 3.26 8.46 -4.93
N GLN A 62 4.58 8.42 -4.77
CA GLN A 62 5.51 8.41 -5.90
C GLN A 62 6.13 7.03 -6.10
N VAL A 63 6.51 6.39 -5.00
CA VAL A 63 7.16 5.08 -5.00
C VAL A 63 6.64 4.27 -3.83
N ARG A 64 6.47 2.96 -4.02
CA ARG A 64 6.25 1.99 -2.96
C ARG A 64 7.03 0.71 -3.22
N GLN A 65 7.49 0.07 -2.16
CA GLN A 65 8.09 -1.26 -2.18
C GLN A 65 7.62 -2.06 -0.97
N ARG A 66 7.60 -3.37 -1.13
CA ARG A 66 7.30 -4.33 -0.08
C ARG A 66 8.41 -5.35 -0.04
N ASP A 67 8.86 -5.66 1.16
CA ASP A 67 9.91 -6.61 1.45
C ASP A 67 9.44 -7.53 2.59
N THR A 68 9.99 -8.74 2.65
CA THR A 68 9.67 -9.71 3.71
C THR A 68 10.78 -9.80 4.77
N SER A 69 11.81 -8.97 4.64
CA SER A 69 12.94 -8.89 5.58
C SER A 69 13.18 -7.44 5.95
N CYS A 70 13.62 -7.20 7.17
CA CYS A 70 14.02 -5.87 7.65
C CYS A 70 15.52 -5.76 7.89
N ALA A 71 16.23 -6.89 8.05
CA ALA A 71 17.66 -6.88 8.38
C ALA A 71 18.53 -6.16 7.34
N ASP A 72 18.23 -6.34 6.05
CA ASP A 72 18.97 -5.70 4.96
C ASP A 72 18.51 -4.26 4.67
N HIS A 73 17.44 -3.82 5.32
CA HIS A 73 16.76 -2.54 5.07
C HIS A 73 16.78 -1.62 6.28
N ALA A 74 17.87 -1.66 7.05
CA ALA A 74 18.07 -0.81 8.22
C ALA A 74 19.54 -0.43 8.41
N TYR A 75 19.79 0.51 9.32
CA TYR A 75 21.14 0.90 9.72
C TYR A 75 21.25 1.20 11.22
N GLY A 76 22.49 1.24 11.72
CA GLY A 76 22.77 1.54 13.13
C GLY A 76 22.31 0.44 14.09
N SER A 77 21.88 0.84 15.27
CA SER A 77 21.28 -0.03 16.28
C SER A 77 19.97 -0.67 15.80
N VAL A 78 19.19 0.02 14.95
CA VAL A 78 17.98 -0.57 14.36
C VAL A 78 18.31 -1.78 13.47
N ALA A 79 19.38 -1.73 12.67
CA ALA A 79 19.86 -2.92 11.94
C ALA A 79 20.29 -4.05 12.88
N SER A 80 20.96 -3.70 13.98
CA SER A 80 21.38 -4.68 14.99
C SER A 80 20.19 -5.33 15.70
N PHE A 81 19.11 -4.56 15.90
CA PHE A 81 17.85 -5.05 16.44
C PHE A 81 17.18 -6.05 15.49
N PHE A 82 17.07 -5.73 14.19
CA PHE A 82 16.46 -6.64 13.22
C PHE A 82 17.25 -7.92 12.99
N ALA A 83 18.59 -7.88 13.07
CA ALA A 83 19.41 -9.09 12.99
C ALA A 83 19.05 -10.15 14.06
N GLN A 84 18.45 -9.72 15.18
CA GLN A 84 18.01 -10.59 16.27
C GLN A 84 16.49 -10.78 16.31
N ASN A 85 15.74 -9.86 15.72
CA ASN A 85 14.28 -9.77 15.79
C ASN A 85 13.75 -9.45 14.38
N GLU A 86 13.78 -10.44 13.48
CA GLU A 86 13.29 -10.25 12.11
C GLU A 86 11.81 -9.84 12.12
N CYS A 87 11.46 -8.88 11.26
CA CYS A 87 10.08 -8.48 11.05
C CYS A 87 9.33 -9.54 10.22
N THR A 88 8.01 -9.49 10.22
CA THR A 88 7.15 -10.34 9.38
C THR A 88 6.69 -9.63 8.11
N GLY A 89 6.84 -8.31 8.04
CA GLY A 89 6.54 -7.51 6.86
C GLY A 89 7.20 -6.15 6.92
N LEU A 90 7.61 -5.66 5.76
CA LEU A 90 8.10 -4.31 5.55
C LEU A 90 7.41 -3.72 4.31
N ALA A 91 6.78 -2.57 4.48
CA ALA A 91 6.35 -1.74 3.36
C ALA A 91 7.01 -0.37 3.49
N ARG A 92 7.52 0.17 2.37
CA ARG A 92 8.19 1.45 2.34
C ARG A 92 7.67 2.26 1.17
N SER A 93 7.48 3.55 1.38
CA SER A 93 6.99 4.45 0.34
C SER A 93 7.65 5.81 0.40
N LEU A 94 7.65 6.48 -0.75
CA LEU A 94 8.02 7.88 -0.88
C LEU A 94 6.82 8.64 -1.41
N TRP A 95 6.43 9.69 -0.69
CA TRP A 95 5.41 10.63 -1.07
C TRP A 95 6.03 11.98 -1.39
N SER A 96 5.44 12.72 -2.31
CA SER A 96 5.70 14.16 -2.47
C SER A 96 4.60 14.95 -1.77
N ALA A 97 4.96 16.02 -1.08
CA ALA A 97 4.03 16.94 -0.45
C ALA A 97 4.40 18.39 -0.80
N GLU A 98 3.42 19.19 -1.20
CA GLU A 98 3.63 20.61 -1.52
C GLU A 98 3.33 21.46 -0.28
N ALA A 99 4.31 22.22 0.21
CA ALA A 99 4.19 23.08 1.38
C ALA A 99 5.10 24.31 1.27
N GLU A 100 4.66 25.47 1.76
CA GLU A 100 5.41 26.74 1.68
C GLU A 100 5.90 27.13 0.27
N GLY A 101 5.27 26.62 -0.78
CA GLY A 101 5.69 26.86 -2.17
C GLY A 101 6.90 26.03 -2.62
N GLY A 102 7.27 24.99 -1.85
CA GLY A 102 8.26 23.99 -2.22
C GLY A 102 7.76 22.56 -2.07
N THR A 103 8.50 21.62 -2.65
CA THR A 103 8.20 20.19 -2.57
C THR A 103 9.03 19.53 -1.47
N ALA A 104 8.35 18.88 -0.54
CA ALA A 104 8.93 17.96 0.42
C ALA A 104 8.82 16.52 -0.08
N VAL A 105 9.79 15.70 0.27
CA VAL A 105 9.72 14.24 0.21
C VAL A 105 9.37 13.72 1.60
N VAL A 106 8.41 12.82 1.67
CA VAL A 106 8.00 12.14 2.90
C VAL A 106 8.21 10.64 2.69
N SER A 107 9.21 10.10 3.38
CA SER A 107 9.45 8.66 3.47
C SER A 107 8.57 8.08 4.56
N VAL A 108 7.88 6.99 4.25
CA VAL A 108 7.10 6.21 5.23
C VAL A 108 7.60 4.77 5.21
N ALA A 109 8.02 4.27 6.36
CA ALA A 109 8.35 2.87 6.58
C ALA A 109 7.34 2.26 7.57
N GLU A 110 6.72 1.17 7.15
CA GLU A 110 5.73 0.42 7.90
C GLU A 110 6.29 -0.98 8.16
N VAL A 111 6.53 -1.27 9.44
CA VAL A 111 7.15 -2.52 9.88
C VAL A 111 6.16 -3.32 10.68
N THR A 112 5.88 -4.54 10.27
CA THR A 112 5.11 -5.51 11.06
C THR A 112 6.08 -6.40 11.83
N MET A 113 6.06 -6.33 13.15
CA MET A 113 6.86 -7.18 14.03
C MET A 113 6.09 -8.45 14.41
N PRO A 114 6.76 -9.56 14.77
CA PRO A 114 6.08 -10.79 15.17
C PRO A 114 5.40 -10.71 16.55
N ALA A 115 5.54 -9.59 17.28
CA ALA A 115 4.87 -9.33 18.54
C ALA A 115 4.82 -7.82 18.85
N GLU A 116 3.74 -7.38 19.51
CA GLU A 116 3.54 -5.98 19.94
C GLU A 116 4.69 -5.45 20.80
N SER A 117 5.25 -6.27 21.71
CA SER A 117 6.39 -5.86 22.54
C SER A 117 7.67 -5.60 21.72
N LEU A 118 7.83 -6.26 20.58
CA LEU A 118 8.95 -6.02 19.68
C LEU A 118 8.72 -4.79 18.81
N ALA A 119 7.46 -4.51 18.43
CA ALA A 119 7.09 -3.24 17.81
C ALA A 119 7.36 -2.06 18.75
N GLU A 120 7.01 -2.18 20.04
CA GLU A 120 7.31 -1.17 21.05
C GLU A 120 8.82 -0.93 21.19
N ALA A 121 9.60 -2.02 21.27
CA ALA A 121 11.05 -1.94 21.35
C ALA A 121 11.69 -1.32 20.09
N LEU A 122 11.20 -1.67 18.90
CA LEU A 122 11.64 -1.08 17.64
C LEU A 122 11.38 0.43 17.63
N ARG A 123 10.14 0.84 17.95
CA ARG A 123 9.76 2.26 17.96
C ARG A 123 10.59 3.05 18.96
N ALA A 124 10.72 2.56 20.20
CA ALA A 124 11.53 3.22 21.22
C ALA A 124 13.00 3.39 20.77
N LEU A 125 13.54 2.41 20.04
CA LEU A 125 14.87 2.49 19.49
C LEU A 125 14.95 3.54 18.36
N ALA A 126 14.03 3.51 17.39
CA ALA A 126 13.98 4.46 16.28
C ALA A 126 13.75 5.92 16.75
N ASP A 127 12.98 6.10 17.83
CA ASP A 127 12.73 7.41 18.46
C ASP A 127 13.96 7.96 19.21
N THR A 128 15.04 7.18 19.36
CA THR A 128 16.27 7.59 20.04
C THR A 128 17.26 8.19 19.05
N ASP A 129 17.63 9.46 19.24
CA ASP A 129 18.64 10.14 18.43
C ASP A 129 19.94 9.32 18.29
N GLY A 130 20.39 9.15 17.04
CA GLY A 130 21.64 8.46 16.73
C GLY A 130 21.59 6.93 16.81
N SER A 131 20.43 6.33 17.08
CA SER A 131 20.26 4.87 17.06
C SER A 131 20.23 4.27 15.64
N GLY A 132 20.08 5.09 14.61
CA GLY A 132 19.81 4.62 13.25
C GLY A 132 18.32 4.49 12.98
N ASN A 133 17.95 3.92 11.83
CA ASN A 133 16.55 3.81 11.41
C ASN A 133 16.35 2.64 10.41
N VAL A 134 15.11 2.39 10.02
CA VAL A 134 14.77 1.69 8.78
C VAL A 134 15.28 2.53 7.61
N SER A 135 15.91 1.90 6.62
CA SER A 135 16.42 2.58 5.43
C SER A 135 15.24 3.06 4.58
N ASP A 136 15.13 4.38 4.41
CA ASP A 136 14.25 4.94 3.39
C ASP A 136 14.69 4.50 1.98
N LEU A 137 13.75 4.56 1.02
CA LEU A 137 14.01 4.11 -0.34
C LEU A 137 15.12 4.92 -1.04
N LEU A 138 15.27 6.22 -0.76
CA LEU A 138 16.34 7.03 -1.36
C LEU A 138 17.72 6.56 -0.86
N ARG A 139 17.82 6.14 0.41
CA ARG A 139 19.06 5.57 0.96
C ARG A 139 19.53 4.34 0.19
N GLU A 140 18.60 3.58 -0.36
CA GLU A 140 18.80 2.38 -1.18
C GLU A 140 18.87 2.67 -2.69
N GLY A 141 18.86 3.95 -3.08
CA GLY A 141 18.98 4.37 -4.47
C GLY A 141 17.68 4.28 -5.26
N VAL A 142 16.55 4.09 -4.59
CA VAL A 142 15.21 4.07 -5.19
C VAL A 142 14.56 5.44 -4.96
N GLY A 143 14.25 6.15 -6.04
CA GLY A 143 13.61 7.47 -5.97
C GLY A 143 12.70 7.75 -7.17
N TYR A 144 12.29 9.00 -7.30
CA TYR A 144 11.43 9.49 -8.39
C TYR A 144 11.96 10.83 -8.94
N PRO A 145 11.56 11.25 -10.16
CA PRO A 145 11.99 12.53 -10.73
C PRO A 145 11.67 13.70 -9.80
N GLY A 146 12.69 14.47 -9.43
CA GLY A 146 12.55 15.61 -8.52
C GLY A 146 12.88 15.29 -7.06
N ALA A 147 12.97 14.02 -6.66
CA ALA A 147 13.43 13.63 -5.33
C ALA A 147 14.94 13.92 -5.15
N PRO A 148 15.40 14.23 -3.91
CA PRO A 148 16.82 14.35 -3.62
C PRO A 148 17.45 12.95 -3.64
N ALA A 149 18.79 12.89 -3.79
CA ALA A 149 19.49 11.60 -3.78
C ALA A 149 19.44 10.89 -2.41
N ARG A 150 19.31 11.65 -1.33
CA ARG A 150 19.15 11.19 0.07
C ARG A 150 18.40 12.26 0.86
N LEU A 151 17.67 11.84 1.89
CA LEU A 151 17.08 12.77 2.86
C LEU A 151 18.20 13.50 3.63
N GLN A 152 18.02 14.81 3.85
CA GLN A 152 18.95 15.65 4.60
C GLN A 152 18.16 16.64 5.46
N GLY A 153 18.58 16.82 6.72
CA GLY A 153 17.86 17.69 7.67
C GLY A 153 16.43 17.23 7.92
N ALA A 154 16.18 15.93 7.80
CA ALA A 154 14.83 15.39 7.89
C ALA A 154 14.24 15.61 9.29
N GLN A 155 12.93 15.83 9.33
CA GLN A 155 12.16 15.71 10.57
C GLN A 155 11.52 14.34 10.65
N TYR A 156 11.16 13.93 11.86
CA TYR A 156 10.83 12.55 12.18
C TYR A 156 9.53 12.49 12.97
N ALA A 157 8.71 11.48 12.67
CA ALA A 157 7.60 11.10 13.53
C ALA A 157 7.40 9.58 13.49
N SER A 158 6.86 9.01 14.56
CA SER A 158 6.55 7.58 14.61
C SER A 158 5.24 7.30 15.33
N SER A 159 4.59 6.21 14.95
CA SER A 159 3.44 5.65 15.64
C SER A 159 3.52 4.13 15.70
N GLN A 160 2.68 3.54 16.55
CA GLN A 160 2.54 2.10 16.68
C GLN A 160 1.07 1.74 16.81
N ARG A 161 0.67 0.64 16.16
CA ARG A 161 -0.63 -0.01 16.31
C ARG A 161 -0.44 -1.52 16.44
N GLY A 162 -0.47 -2.02 17.67
CA GLY A 162 -0.19 -3.43 17.94
C GLY A 162 1.22 -3.80 17.46
N GLU A 163 1.29 -4.73 16.51
CA GLU A 163 2.53 -5.23 15.90
C GLU A 163 3.12 -4.32 14.83
N GLU A 164 2.38 -3.31 14.37
CA GLU A 164 2.82 -2.42 13.30
C GLU A 164 3.45 -1.14 13.85
N VAL A 165 4.62 -0.77 13.32
CA VAL A 165 5.29 0.51 13.57
C VAL A 165 5.33 1.29 12.27
N THR A 166 4.85 2.52 12.30
CA THR A 166 5.00 3.48 11.19
C THR A 166 6.06 4.50 11.57
N ILE A 167 7.09 4.64 10.74
CA ILE A 167 8.16 5.63 10.88
C ILE A 167 8.11 6.54 9.68
N VAL A 168 8.11 7.85 9.93
CA VAL A 168 8.05 8.87 8.90
C VAL A 168 9.26 9.78 8.98
N GLU A 169 9.88 10.05 7.84
CA GLU A 169 10.94 11.04 7.69
C GLU A 169 10.55 12.03 6.58
N SER A 170 10.56 13.33 6.87
CA SER A 170 10.23 14.38 5.91
C SER A 170 11.43 15.29 5.64
N ALA A 171 11.74 15.57 4.38
CA ALA A 171 12.81 16.48 4.01
C ALA A 171 12.46 17.28 2.75
N TRP A 172 13.03 18.47 2.59
CA TRP A 172 12.88 19.23 1.37
C TRP A 172 13.60 18.55 0.20
N ALA A 173 12.94 18.47 -0.96
CA ALA A 173 13.52 17.89 -2.16
C ALA A 173 14.57 18.80 -2.83
N GLY A 174 14.44 20.12 -2.61
CA GLY A 174 15.29 21.15 -3.21
C GLY A 174 15.64 22.24 -2.21
N GLN A 175 15.30 23.49 -2.53
CA GLN A 175 15.57 24.60 -1.63
C GLN A 175 14.86 24.38 -0.29
N ALA A 176 15.62 24.43 0.80
CA ALA A 176 15.10 24.18 2.13
C ALA A 176 14.09 25.28 2.53
N GLY A 177 12.88 24.85 2.88
CA GLY A 177 11.90 25.63 3.64
C GLY A 177 12.12 25.47 5.15
N SER A 178 11.11 25.78 5.97
CA SER A 178 11.26 25.69 7.43
C SER A 178 11.30 24.24 7.93
N GLY A 179 12.11 23.98 8.97
CA GLY A 179 12.11 22.68 9.66
C GLY A 179 10.81 22.42 10.41
N ALA A 180 10.15 23.47 10.93
CA ALA A 180 8.86 23.34 11.60
C ALA A 180 7.76 22.80 10.66
N VAL A 181 7.79 23.16 9.37
CA VAL A 181 6.85 22.58 8.40
C VAL A 181 7.16 21.11 8.13
N LEU A 182 8.43 20.73 8.02
CA LEU A 182 8.79 19.32 7.91
C LEU A 182 8.31 18.49 9.12
N ASP A 183 8.41 19.03 10.33
CA ASP A 183 7.92 18.37 11.55
C ASP A 183 6.40 18.13 11.51
N VAL A 184 5.65 19.13 11.06
CA VAL A 184 4.20 19.00 10.81
C VAL A 184 3.92 17.96 9.73
N LEU A 185 4.68 17.96 8.62
CA LEU A 185 4.51 16.98 7.54
C LEU A 185 4.81 15.55 7.99
N ALA A 186 5.85 15.35 8.80
CA ALA A 186 6.19 14.03 9.34
C ALA A 186 5.06 13.53 10.25
N SER A 187 4.56 14.39 11.14
CA SER A 187 3.49 14.05 12.09
C SER A 187 2.16 13.73 11.40
N SER A 188 1.74 14.57 10.43
CA SER A 188 0.47 14.38 9.70
C SER A 188 0.49 13.17 8.76
N ALA A 189 1.65 12.86 8.18
CA ALA A 189 1.82 11.70 7.31
C ALA A 189 1.66 10.35 8.04
N LEU A 190 1.65 10.31 9.37
CA LEU A 190 1.23 9.12 10.14
C LEU A 190 -0.23 8.71 9.87
N ALA A 191 -1.04 9.60 9.28
CA ALA A 191 -2.41 9.31 8.88
C ALA A 191 -2.55 8.83 7.41
N LEU A 192 -1.44 8.68 6.67
CA LEU A 192 -1.48 8.12 5.32
C LEU A 192 -1.96 6.66 5.33
N PRO A 193 -2.65 6.22 4.27
CA PRO A 193 -3.08 4.83 4.14
C PRO A 193 -1.88 3.90 4.06
N ALA A 194 -2.03 2.73 4.68
CA ALA A 194 -0.97 1.74 4.75
C ALA A 194 -0.57 1.22 3.37
N SER A 195 0.72 1.21 3.09
CA SER A 195 1.26 0.67 1.83
C SER A 195 1.42 -0.85 1.88
N GLY A 196 1.23 -1.46 3.06
CA GLY A 196 1.50 -2.87 3.36
C GLY A 196 0.30 -3.82 3.35
N GLY A 197 -0.88 -3.39 2.86
CA GLY A 197 -2.15 -4.14 2.78
C GLY A 197 -2.09 -5.65 2.58
#